data_AF-A0A7C2ECC5-F1
#
_entry.id   AF-A0A7C2ECC5-F1
#
_cell.length_a   1.000
_cell.length_b   1.000
_cell.length_c   1.000
_cell.angle_alpha   90.00
_cell.angle_beta   90.00
_cell.angle_gamma   90.00
#
_symmetry.space_group_name_H-M   'P 1'
#
loop_
_entity.id
_entity.type
_entity.pdbx_description
1 polymer ?
#
loop_
_entity_poly.entity_id
_entity_poly.type
_entity_poly.pdbx_seq_one_letter_code
_entity_poly.pdbx_strand_id
1 'polypeptide(L)'
;MRRLRIPLLVMLVGWLTVPGPAWGQAPQGLESLTPEERARVQENLERWRQLSPEERQRVRANYERWQQLSPEERQRVRENLETFRKLPPDVRRRVRENHQRWQQLPPEERTRLRERLERWQQLPPEERQALRQRLQEFRQLPPEERQRIRENLRRYRELPPEERQRLREKYPDPRQGGKARLAPKNGGRAPHPPPPRPSAPK
;
A
#
# COMPACT_ATOMS: atom_id res chain seq x y z
N MET A 1 -5.56 1.85 15.01
CA MET A 1 -4.27 1.50 14.38
C MET A 1 -3.53 2.75 13.91
N ARG A 2 -2.46 3.15 14.60
CA ARG A 2 -1.69 4.37 14.33
C ARG A 2 -0.76 4.14 13.12
N ARG A 3 -0.89 4.97 12.08
CA ARG A 3 -0.16 4.83 10.80
C ARG A 3 1.26 5.37 10.95
N LEU A 4 2.26 4.48 10.91
CA LEU A 4 3.66 4.89 10.82
C LEU A 4 3.97 5.47 9.44
N ARG A 5 4.54 6.67 9.44
CA ARG A 5 5.03 7.39 8.26
C ARG A 5 6.47 6.93 8.00
N ILE A 6 6.68 6.04 7.05
CA ILE A 6 7.97 5.36 6.84
C ILE A 6 9.06 6.21 6.13
N PRO A 7 8.83 7.23 5.29
CA PRO A 7 9.95 7.85 4.56
C PRO A 7 10.78 8.81 5.43
N LEU A 8 10.32 9.20 6.62
CA LEU A 8 11.04 10.09 7.53
C LEU A 8 11.75 9.35 8.67
N LEU A 9 11.68 8.02 8.69
CA LEU A 9 12.44 7.20 9.64
C LEU A 9 13.90 7.04 9.26
N VAL A 10 14.27 7.34 8.02
CA VAL A 10 15.68 7.40 7.58
C VAL A 10 16.44 8.53 8.27
N MET A 11 15.79 9.62 8.69
CA MET A 11 16.41 10.69 9.50
C MET A 11 16.44 10.40 11.00
N LEU A 12 15.67 9.42 11.49
CA LEU A 12 15.46 9.17 12.92
C LEU A 12 16.48 8.22 13.56
N VAL A 13 17.20 7.42 12.76
CA VAL A 13 18.08 6.35 13.28
C VAL A 13 19.53 6.81 13.54
N GLY A 14 19.85 8.08 13.27
CA GLY A 14 21.14 8.69 13.65
C GLY A 14 21.15 9.39 15.01
N TRP A 15 20.11 9.20 15.84
CA TRP A 15 19.98 9.82 17.16
C TRP A 15 19.75 8.73 18.21
N LEU A 16 20.76 7.93 18.52
CA LEU A 16 20.82 7.26 19.81
C LEU A 16 22.06 7.77 20.53
N THR A 17 21.86 8.22 21.77
CA THR A 17 22.85 8.64 22.79
C THR A 17 23.32 10.10 22.84
N VAL A 18 22.43 11.10 22.70
CA VAL A 18 22.67 12.41 23.35
C VAL A 18 21.37 12.90 24.02
N PRO A 19 21.34 13.13 25.35
CA PRO A 19 20.24 13.82 26.02
C PRO A 19 20.05 15.19 25.36
N GLY A 20 18.82 15.51 24.97
CA GLY A 20 18.53 16.56 23.98
C GLY A 20 19.19 17.92 24.26
N PRO A 21 19.90 18.51 23.28
CA PRO A 21 20.13 19.94 23.24
C PRO A 21 18.89 20.64 22.67
N ALA A 22 18.58 21.80 23.23
CA ALA A 22 17.64 22.75 22.68
C ALA A 22 17.95 23.01 21.19
N TRP A 23 16.91 22.92 20.37
CA TRP A 23 16.95 22.98 18.92
C TRP A 23 17.44 24.37 18.47
N GLY A 24 18.76 24.55 18.33
CA GLY A 24 19.37 25.84 17.99
C GLY A 24 20.84 25.99 18.39
N GLN A 25 21.34 25.20 19.34
CA GLN A 25 22.75 25.17 19.74
C GLN A 25 23.42 23.87 19.27
N ALA A 26 24.73 23.91 19.01
CA ALA A 26 25.49 22.71 18.69
C ALA A 26 25.37 21.72 19.87
N PRO A 27 25.11 20.42 19.62
CA PRO A 27 24.97 19.45 20.70
C PRO A 27 26.20 19.45 21.60
N GLN A 28 26.00 19.66 22.91
CA GLN A 28 27.06 19.49 23.89
C GLN A 28 27.56 18.03 23.82
N GLY A 29 28.88 17.82 23.80
CA GLY A 29 29.48 16.50 23.62
C GLY A 29 29.93 16.16 22.19
N LEU A 30 29.90 17.11 21.24
CA LEU A 30 30.57 16.93 19.94
C LEU A 30 32.07 16.60 20.09
N GLU A 31 32.69 17.06 21.18
CA GLU A 31 34.11 16.86 21.46
C GLU A 31 34.49 15.41 21.77
N SER A 32 33.53 14.56 22.18
CA SER A 32 33.78 13.13 22.42
C SER A 32 33.56 12.25 21.18
N LEU A 33 33.07 12.82 20.08
CA LEU A 33 32.82 12.10 18.83
C LEU A 33 34.09 11.98 17.97
N THR A 34 34.18 10.89 17.22
CA THR A 34 35.18 10.71 16.15
C THR A 34 35.00 11.76 15.04
N PRO A 35 36.05 12.08 14.26
CA PRO A 35 35.94 13.02 13.13
C PRO A 35 34.80 12.65 12.16
N GLU A 36 34.63 11.37 11.86
CA GLU A 36 33.56 10.86 10.99
C GLU A 36 32.17 11.07 11.59
N GLU A 37 32.00 10.84 12.89
CA GLU A 37 30.73 11.08 13.59
C GLU A 37 30.40 12.57 13.65
N ARG A 38 31.39 13.43 13.93
CA ARG A 38 31.22 14.90 13.89
C ARG A 38 30.79 15.37 12.52
N ALA A 39 31.42 14.87 11.45
CA ALA A 39 31.05 15.21 10.08
C ALA A 39 29.59 14.86 9.78
N ARG A 40 29.13 13.67 10.20
CA ARG A 40 27.71 13.27 10.06
C ARG A 40 26.76 14.14 10.86
N VAL A 41 27.13 14.53 12.09
CA VAL A 41 26.31 15.43 12.90
C VAL A 41 26.22 16.81 12.25
N GLN A 42 27.34 17.33 11.75
CA GLN A 42 27.36 18.61 11.04
C GLN A 42 26.49 18.59 9.78
N GLU A 43 26.63 17.57 8.93
CA GLU A 43 25.79 17.40 7.74
C GLU A 43 24.30 17.37 8.09
N ASN A 44 23.92 16.64 9.15
CA ASN A 44 22.54 16.58 9.61
C ASN A 44 22.03 17.94 10.15
N LEU A 45 22.87 18.69 10.85
CA LEU A 45 22.54 20.04 11.32
C LEU A 45 22.35 21.02 10.17
N GLU A 46 23.19 20.95 9.14
CA GLU A 46 23.05 21.77 7.94
C GLU A 46 21.75 21.45 7.20
N ARG A 47 21.44 20.16 7.01
CA ARG A 47 20.15 19.72 6.44
C ARG A 47 18.97 20.23 7.26
N TRP A 48 19.05 20.17 8.60
CA TRP A 48 18.02 20.71 9.50
C TRP A 48 17.81 22.22 9.33
N ARG A 49 18.91 22.97 9.21
CA ARG A 49 18.88 24.42 8.99
C ARG A 49 18.22 24.79 7.66
N GLN A 50 18.34 23.93 6.64
CA GLN A 50 17.69 24.14 5.34
C GLN A 50 16.19 23.82 5.32
N LEU A 51 15.65 23.09 6.31
CA LEU A 51 14.22 22.77 6.36
C LEU A 51 13.36 24.00 6.62
N SER A 52 12.19 24.05 5.96
CA SER A 52 11.13 25.03 6.24
C SER A 52 10.57 24.90 7.67
N PRO A 53 9.93 25.93 8.24
CA PRO A 53 9.25 25.82 9.53
C PRO A 53 8.27 24.63 9.62
N GLU A 54 7.49 24.40 8.57
CA GLU A 54 6.52 23.30 8.47
C GLU A 54 7.22 21.95 8.42
N GLU A 55 8.33 21.84 7.69
CA GLU A 55 9.13 20.61 7.62
C GLU A 55 9.76 20.29 8.97
N ARG A 56 10.33 21.29 9.65
CA ARG A 56 10.84 21.14 11.02
C ARG A 56 9.75 20.70 11.99
N GLN A 57 8.55 21.26 11.89
CA GLN A 57 7.41 20.84 12.71
C GLN A 57 7.02 19.38 12.42
N ARG A 58 7.02 18.95 11.15
CA ARG A 58 6.75 17.56 10.78
C ARG A 58 7.78 16.59 11.35
N VAL A 59 9.06 16.95 11.32
CA VAL A 59 10.13 16.13 11.92
C VAL A 59 9.95 16.03 13.43
N ARG A 60 9.69 17.15 14.13
CA ARG A 60 9.39 17.14 15.57
C ARG A 60 8.21 16.23 15.92
N ALA A 61 7.10 16.37 15.21
CA ALA A 61 5.92 15.53 15.42
C ALA A 61 6.17 14.04 15.10
N ASN A 62 7.10 13.73 14.18
CA ASN A 62 7.51 12.33 13.94
C ASN A 62 8.38 11.81 15.10
N TYR A 63 9.26 12.64 15.64
CA TYR A 63 10.10 12.29 16.78
C TYR A 63 9.28 12.05 18.05
N GLU A 64 8.30 12.89 18.36
CA GLU A 64 7.38 12.67 19.47
C GLU A 64 6.61 11.35 19.32
N ARG A 65 6.10 11.05 18.13
CA ARG A 65 5.46 9.77 17.84
C ARG A 65 6.41 8.58 18.04
N TRP A 66 7.67 8.72 17.62
CA TRP A 66 8.70 7.70 17.81
C TRP A 66 8.98 7.45 19.29
N GLN A 67 9.06 8.52 20.10
CA GLN A 67 9.27 8.41 21.54
C GLN A 67 8.12 7.70 22.25
N GLN A 68 6.89 7.80 21.71
CA GLN A 68 5.72 7.11 22.24
C GLN A 68 5.62 5.63 21.83
N LEU A 69 6.49 5.13 20.95
CA LEU A 69 6.49 3.71 20.55
C LEU A 69 7.10 2.83 21.64
N SER A 70 6.53 1.64 21.84
CA SER A 70 7.10 0.60 22.70
C SER A 70 8.46 0.13 22.15
N PRO A 71 9.31 -0.51 22.98
CA PRO A 71 10.57 -1.11 22.51
C PRO A 71 10.36 -2.06 21.32
N GLU A 72 9.31 -2.88 21.35
CA GLU A 72 8.97 -3.84 20.30
C GLU A 72 8.54 -3.12 19.01
N GLU A 73 7.75 -2.05 19.12
CA GLU A 73 7.35 -1.23 17.98
C GLU A 73 8.56 -0.54 17.35
N ARG A 74 9.46 0.02 18.17
CA ARG A 74 10.72 0.62 17.69
C ARG A 74 11.58 -0.42 16.99
N GLN A 75 11.63 -1.64 17.50
CA GLN A 75 12.39 -2.74 16.88
C GLN A 75 11.82 -3.13 15.51
N ARG A 76 10.49 -3.31 15.41
CA ARG A 76 9.83 -3.57 14.11
C ARG A 76 10.11 -2.48 13.08
N VAL A 77 10.18 -1.24 13.52
CA VAL A 77 10.54 -0.13 12.63
C VAL A 77 11.96 -0.24 12.10
N ARG A 78 12.92 -0.58 12.97
CA ARG A 78 14.31 -0.79 12.57
C ARG A 78 14.43 -1.90 11.54
N GLU A 79 13.78 -3.04 11.80
CA GLU A 79 13.75 -4.19 10.87
C GLU A 79 13.12 -3.84 9.51
N ASN A 80 12.02 -3.09 9.51
CA ASN A 80 11.40 -2.59 8.29
C ASN A 80 12.32 -1.65 7.51
N LEU A 81 13.06 -0.78 8.22
CA LEU A 81 14.03 0.12 7.61
C LEU A 81 15.21 -0.64 7.00
N GLU A 82 15.74 -1.63 7.69
CA GLU A 82 16.81 -2.49 7.17
C GLU A 82 16.35 -3.25 5.92
N THR A 83 15.16 -3.84 5.98
CA THR A 83 14.55 -4.52 4.83
C THR A 83 14.42 -3.55 3.66
N PHE A 84 13.92 -2.34 3.89
CA PHE A 84 13.81 -1.32 2.86
C PHE A 84 15.16 -0.93 2.26
N ARG A 85 16.22 -0.80 3.08
CA ARG A 85 17.58 -0.48 2.61
C ARG A 85 18.18 -1.59 1.74
N LYS A 86 17.81 -2.85 2.01
CA LYS A 86 18.25 -4.03 1.22
C LYS A 86 17.52 -4.20 -0.11
N LEU A 87 16.39 -3.50 -0.32
CA LEU A 87 15.66 -3.57 -1.60
C LEU A 87 16.50 -2.99 -2.76
N PRO A 88 16.37 -3.54 -3.98
CA PRO A 88 16.97 -2.97 -5.19
C PRO A 88 16.59 -1.48 -5.40
N PRO A 89 17.47 -0.66 -5.99
CA PRO A 89 17.24 0.78 -6.11
C PRO A 89 15.93 1.17 -6.82
N ASP A 90 15.55 0.45 -7.86
CA ASP A 90 14.29 0.63 -8.60
C ASP A 90 13.06 0.26 -7.76
N VAL A 91 13.16 -0.81 -6.97
CA VAL A 91 12.10 -1.22 -6.05
C VAL A 91 11.93 -0.17 -4.94
N ARG A 92 13.03 0.32 -4.36
CA ARG A 92 13.00 1.41 -3.36
C ARG A 92 12.34 2.66 -3.93
N ARG A 93 12.64 3.02 -5.18
CA ARG A 93 12.02 4.16 -5.87
C ARG A 93 10.51 3.97 -5.97
N ARG A 94 10.04 2.82 -6.46
CA ARG A 94 8.60 2.51 -6.55
C ARG A 94 7.91 2.55 -5.19
N VAL A 95 8.54 2.04 -4.13
CA VAL A 95 7.99 2.11 -2.77
C VAL A 95 7.84 3.56 -2.31
N ARG A 96 8.83 4.43 -2.56
CA ARG A 96 8.75 5.86 -2.24
C ARG A 96 7.62 6.55 -3.01
N GLU A 97 7.52 6.32 -4.32
CA GLU A 97 6.47 6.88 -5.17
C GLU A 97 5.08 6.45 -4.71
N ASN A 98 4.89 5.16 -4.44
CA ASN A 98 3.61 4.64 -3.94
C ASN A 98 3.24 5.25 -2.59
N HIS A 99 4.24 5.44 -1.70
CA HIS A 99 4.01 6.10 -0.42
C HIS A 99 3.64 7.58 -0.59
N GLN A 100 4.28 8.31 -1.50
CA GLN A 100 3.92 9.70 -1.81
C GLN A 100 2.49 9.79 -2.34
N ARG A 101 2.10 8.91 -3.28
CA ARG A 101 0.72 8.83 -3.78
C ARG A 101 -0.26 8.58 -2.63
N TRP A 102 0.05 7.63 -1.76
CA TRP A 102 -0.77 7.36 -0.56
C TRP A 102 -0.92 8.58 0.36
N GLN A 103 0.13 9.39 0.53
CA GLN A 103 0.11 10.63 1.31
C GLN A 103 -0.67 11.78 0.65
N GLN A 104 -0.99 11.67 -0.64
CA GLN A 104 -1.80 12.64 -1.37
C GLN A 104 -3.27 12.23 -1.47
N LEU A 105 -3.60 10.96 -1.21
CA LEU A 105 -4.99 10.49 -1.21
C LEU A 105 -5.85 11.27 -0.20
N PRO A 106 -7.09 11.64 -0.54
CA PRO A 106 -8.07 12.15 0.41
C PRO A 106 -8.29 11.17 1.59
N PRO A 107 -8.64 11.66 2.78
CA PRO A 107 -8.90 10.82 3.95
C PRO A 107 -9.92 9.70 3.70
N GLU A 108 -10.96 9.98 2.94
CA GLU A 108 -12.05 9.06 2.60
C GLU A 108 -11.54 7.92 1.73
N GLU A 109 -10.72 8.22 0.72
CA GLU A 109 -10.09 7.22 -0.13
C GLU A 109 -9.14 6.31 0.66
N ARG A 110 -8.36 6.91 1.56
CA ARG A 110 -7.47 6.13 2.46
C ARG A 110 -8.25 5.20 3.37
N THR A 111 -9.45 5.57 3.79
CA THR A 111 -10.33 4.73 4.60
C THR A 111 -10.92 3.60 3.76
N ARG A 112 -11.46 3.90 2.58
CA ARG A 112 -11.94 2.88 1.64
C ARG A 112 -10.88 1.83 1.28
N LEU A 113 -9.63 2.26 1.07
CA LEU A 113 -8.52 1.36 0.77
C LEU A 113 -8.12 0.50 1.98
N ARG A 114 -8.19 1.04 3.20
CA ARG A 114 -7.99 0.24 4.44
C ARG A 114 -9.04 -0.85 4.57
N GLU A 115 -10.32 -0.49 4.46
CA GLU A 115 -11.42 -1.45 4.58
C GLU A 115 -11.34 -2.55 3.51
N ARG A 116 -10.91 -2.19 2.29
CA ARG A 116 -10.66 -3.18 1.23
C ARG A 116 -9.50 -4.12 1.58
N LEU A 117 -8.42 -3.59 2.16
CA LEU A 117 -7.28 -4.38 2.59
C LEU A 117 -7.65 -5.30 3.78
N GLU A 118 -8.41 -4.80 4.74
CA GLU A 118 -8.90 -5.58 5.89
C GLU A 118 -9.79 -6.73 5.42
N ARG A 119 -10.79 -6.46 4.57
CA ARG A 119 -11.59 -7.51 3.95
C ARG A 119 -10.74 -8.54 3.21
N TRP A 120 -9.74 -8.08 2.45
CA TRP A 120 -8.82 -8.97 1.76
C TRP A 120 -8.01 -9.85 2.73
N GLN A 121 -7.55 -9.30 3.85
CA GLN A 121 -6.78 -10.04 4.86
C GLN A 121 -7.63 -11.07 5.61
N GLN A 122 -8.93 -10.81 5.75
CA GLN A 122 -9.91 -11.71 6.36
C GLN A 122 -10.32 -12.88 5.44
N LEU A 123 -10.03 -12.81 4.14
CA LEU A 123 -10.31 -13.91 3.22
C LEU A 123 -9.49 -15.16 3.59
N PRO A 124 -10.09 -16.37 3.55
CA PRO A 124 -9.37 -17.63 3.67
C PRO A 124 -8.16 -17.68 2.72
N PRO A 125 -7.04 -18.30 3.12
CA PRO A 125 -5.85 -18.45 2.26
C PRO A 125 -6.17 -18.98 0.85
N GLU A 126 -7.07 -19.94 0.76
CA GLU A 126 -7.50 -20.61 -0.48
C GLU A 126 -8.24 -19.62 -1.39
N GLU A 127 -9.12 -18.79 -0.82
CA GLU A 127 -9.83 -17.74 -1.56
C GLU A 127 -8.86 -16.66 -2.07
N ARG A 128 -7.90 -16.24 -1.24
CA ARG A 128 -6.86 -15.29 -1.66
C ARG A 128 -6.04 -15.86 -2.81
N GLN A 129 -5.67 -17.14 -2.75
CA GLN A 129 -4.93 -17.82 -3.81
C GLN A 129 -5.75 -17.90 -5.10
N ALA A 130 -7.02 -18.29 -5.02
CA ALA A 130 -7.90 -18.35 -6.17
C ALA A 130 -8.07 -16.97 -6.84
N LEU A 131 -8.20 -15.90 -6.05
CA LEU A 131 -8.28 -14.53 -6.59
C LEU A 131 -6.97 -14.08 -7.25
N ARG A 132 -5.81 -14.45 -6.68
CA ARG A 132 -4.50 -14.17 -7.29
C ARG A 132 -4.33 -14.90 -8.63
N GLN A 133 -4.70 -16.17 -8.70
CA GLN A 133 -4.63 -16.97 -9.92
C GLN A 133 -5.53 -16.37 -11.03
N ARG A 134 -6.78 -16.04 -10.71
CA ARG A 134 -7.69 -15.36 -11.65
C ARG A 134 -7.15 -14.04 -12.16
N LEU A 135 -6.52 -13.25 -11.27
CA LEU A 135 -5.89 -12.00 -11.68
C LEU A 135 -4.70 -12.24 -12.62
N GLN A 136 -3.91 -13.30 -12.38
CA GLN A 136 -2.81 -13.69 -13.23
C GLN A 136 -3.30 -14.13 -14.62
N GLU A 137 -4.29 -15.02 -14.67
CA GLU A 137 -4.93 -15.47 -15.91
C GLU A 137 -5.47 -14.27 -16.70
N PHE A 138 -6.22 -13.38 -16.03
CA PHE A 138 -6.72 -12.16 -16.67
C PHE A 138 -5.60 -11.28 -17.25
N ARG A 139 -4.46 -11.17 -16.57
CA ARG A 139 -3.31 -10.39 -17.05
C ARG A 139 -2.65 -11.00 -18.28
N GLN A 140 -2.70 -12.32 -18.42
CA GLN A 140 -2.13 -13.07 -19.55
C GLN A 140 -3.02 -13.02 -20.80
N LEU A 141 -4.29 -12.64 -20.68
CA LEU A 141 -5.17 -12.46 -21.84
C LEU A 141 -4.65 -11.37 -22.79
N PRO A 142 -4.90 -11.52 -24.11
CA PRO A 142 -4.64 -10.47 -25.09
C PRO A 142 -5.28 -9.13 -24.69
N PRO A 143 -4.63 -7.99 -25.00
CA PRO A 143 -5.15 -6.67 -24.64
C PRO A 143 -6.62 -6.44 -25.02
N GLU A 144 -7.02 -6.89 -26.21
CA GLU A 144 -8.37 -6.76 -26.76
C GLU A 144 -9.39 -7.54 -25.93
N GLU A 145 -9.03 -8.75 -25.51
CA GLU A 145 -9.88 -9.60 -24.67
C GLU A 145 -10.04 -8.99 -23.27
N ARG A 146 -8.95 -8.46 -22.69
CA ARG A 146 -9.02 -7.74 -21.40
C ARG A 146 -9.92 -6.52 -21.51
N GLN A 147 -9.85 -5.78 -22.62
CA GLN A 147 -10.70 -4.62 -22.85
C GLN A 147 -12.17 -5.03 -22.96
N ARG A 148 -12.49 -6.06 -23.74
CA ARG A 148 -13.85 -6.61 -23.84
C ARG A 148 -14.40 -6.97 -22.46
N ILE A 149 -13.64 -7.69 -21.64
CA ILE A 149 -14.06 -8.05 -20.28
C ILE A 149 -14.32 -6.81 -19.41
N ARG A 150 -13.46 -5.78 -19.47
CA ARG A 150 -13.65 -4.53 -18.72
C ARG A 150 -14.91 -3.77 -19.17
N GLU A 151 -15.14 -3.68 -20.48
CA GLU A 151 -16.32 -3.02 -21.04
C GLU A 151 -17.61 -3.76 -20.65
N ASN A 152 -17.60 -5.08 -20.75
CA ASN A 152 -18.71 -5.94 -20.32
C ASN A 152 -19.03 -5.73 -18.84
N LEU A 153 -18.00 -5.68 -17.98
CA LEU A 153 -18.16 -5.41 -16.55
C LEU A 153 -18.68 -3.99 -16.28
N ARG A 154 -18.23 -3.00 -17.06
CA ARG A 154 -18.73 -1.62 -16.96
C ARG A 154 -20.23 -1.57 -17.27
N ARG A 155 -20.64 -2.13 -18.42
CA ARG A 155 -22.06 -2.21 -18.82
C ARG A 155 -22.90 -2.93 -17.76
N TYR A 156 -22.42 -4.07 -17.26
CA TYR A 156 -23.13 -4.80 -16.20
C TYR A 156 -23.34 -3.97 -14.93
N ARG A 157 -22.37 -3.13 -14.54
CA ARG A 157 -22.49 -2.26 -13.36
C ARG A 157 -23.49 -1.12 -13.55
N GLU A 158 -23.69 -0.67 -14.79
CA GLU A 158 -24.61 0.40 -15.18
C GLU A 158 -26.06 -0.07 -15.31
N LEU A 159 -26.32 -1.39 -15.37
CA LEU A 159 -27.67 -1.94 -15.42
C LEU A 159 -28.47 -1.65 -14.12
N PRO A 160 -29.80 -1.44 -14.22
CA PRO A 160 -30.69 -1.36 -13.07
C PRO A 160 -30.52 -2.57 -12.11
N PRO A 161 -30.67 -2.39 -10.79
CA PRO A 161 -30.54 -3.47 -9.81
C PRO A 161 -31.35 -4.72 -10.16
N GLU A 162 -32.58 -4.54 -10.65
CA GLU A 162 -33.53 -5.60 -11.01
C GLU A 162 -33.02 -6.40 -12.21
N GLU A 163 -32.45 -5.74 -13.22
CA GLU A 163 -31.87 -6.41 -14.39
C GLU A 163 -30.60 -7.18 -14.01
N ARG A 164 -29.76 -6.62 -13.12
CA ARG A 164 -28.58 -7.34 -12.61
C ARG A 164 -28.97 -8.59 -11.82
N GLN A 165 -30.06 -8.52 -11.06
CA GLN A 165 -30.60 -9.66 -10.33
C GLN A 165 -31.10 -10.74 -11.30
N ARG A 166 -31.91 -10.37 -12.30
CA ARG A 166 -32.37 -11.31 -13.34
C ARG A 166 -31.20 -11.99 -14.05
N LEU A 167 -30.15 -11.24 -14.39
CA LEU A 167 -28.95 -11.81 -15.01
C LEU A 167 -28.21 -12.77 -14.07
N ARG A 168 -28.15 -12.47 -12.77
CA ARG A 168 -27.52 -13.35 -11.77
C ARG A 168 -28.30 -14.65 -11.58
N GLU A 169 -29.63 -14.58 -11.60
CA GLU A 169 -30.51 -15.75 -11.53
C GLU A 169 -30.44 -16.59 -12.81
N LYS A 170 -30.38 -15.94 -13.97
CA LYS A 170 -30.28 -16.61 -15.28
C LYS A 170 -28.91 -17.23 -15.53
N TYR A 171 -27.84 -16.58 -15.07
CA TYR A 171 -26.46 -17.03 -15.21
C TYR A 171 -25.80 -17.09 -13.83
N PRO A 172 -26.20 -18.04 -12.97
CA PRO A 172 -25.60 -18.18 -11.65
C PRO A 172 -24.12 -18.49 -11.82
N ASP A 173 -23.28 -17.81 -11.04
CA ASP A 173 -21.86 -18.14 -10.96
C ASP A 173 -21.75 -19.56 -10.39
N PRO A 174 -21.26 -20.54 -11.18
CA PRO A 174 -21.15 -21.92 -10.72
C PRO A 174 -20.29 -22.07 -9.46
N ARG A 175 -19.54 -21.03 -9.11
CA ARG A 175 -18.57 -20.99 -8.01
C ARG A 175 -19.14 -20.39 -6.72
N GLN A 176 -20.33 -19.78 -6.74
CA GLN A 176 -20.96 -19.17 -5.55
C GLN A 176 -21.96 -20.09 -4.84
N GLY A 177 -22.36 -21.21 -5.46
CA GLY A 177 -23.34 -22.15 -4.91
C GLY A 177 -22.74 -23.23 -4.03
N GLY A 178 -22.31 -22.90 -2.80
CA GLY A 178 -22.31 -23.73 -1.56
C GLY A 178 -21.74 -25.16 -1.55
N LYS A 179 -21.32 -25.75 -2.67
CA LYS A 179 -20.67 -27.05 -2.74
C LYS A 179 -19.51 -26.90 -3.69
N ALA A 180 -18.30 -27.01 -3.15
CA ALA A 180 -17.06 -27.11 -3.91
C ALA A 180 -17.15 -28.35 -4.83
N ARG A 181 -17.79 -28.23 -5.98
CA ARG A 181 -17.58 -29.15 -7.09
C ARG A 181 -16.25 -28.74 -7.71
N LEU A 182 -15.27 -29.60 -7.44
CA LEU A 182 -13.96 -29.70 -8.08
C LEU A 182 -13.94 -28.99 -9.44
N ALA A 183 -13.12 -27.95 -9.55
CA ALA A 183 -12.79 -27.38 -10.84
C ALA A 183 -12.26 -28.50 -11.76
N PRO A 184 -12.63 -28.56 -13.05
CA PRO A 184 -12.07 -29.56 -13.95
C PRO A 184 -10.55 -29.35 -14.04
N LYS A 185 -9.80 -30.45 -13.95
CA LYS A 185 -8.32 -30.52 -13.98
C LYS A 185 -7.69 -30.14 -15.33
N ASN A 186 -8.48 -29.81 -16.34
CA ASN A 186 -7.99 -29.33 -17.62
C ASN A 186 -8.22 -27.82 -17.70
N GLY A 187 -7.23 -27.09 -18.21
CA GLY A 187 -7.23 -25.62 -18.43
C GLY A 187 -8.31 -25.09 -19.38
N GLY A 188 -9.53 -25.57 -19.26
CA GLY A 188 -10.73 -25.07 -19.90
C GLY A 188 -11.11 -23.74 -19.27
N ARG A 189 -10.75 -22.68 -19.99
CA ARG A 189 -11.42 -21.38 -20.08
C ARG A 189 -12.54 -21.21 -19.05
N ALA A 190 -12.34 -20.30 -18.10
CA ALA A 190 -13.47 -19.80 -17.29
C ALA A 190 -14.61 -19.42 -18.26
N PRO A 191 -15.85 -19.90 -18.06
CA PRO A 191 -16.95 -19.38 -18.85
C PRO A 191 -17.11 -17.92 -18.43
N HIS A 192 -16.77 -16.99 -19.32
CA HIS A 192 -17.50 -15.74 -19.37
C HIS A 192 -18.67 -15.97 -20.32
N PRO A 193 -19.92 -16.15 -19.84
CA PRO A 193 -21.08 -15.98 -20.70
C PRO A 193 -21.25 -14.47 -21.01
N PRO A 194 -21.67 -14.12 -22.23
CA PRO A 194 -21.42 -12.81 -22.83
C PRO A 194 -22.41 -11.75 -22.32
N PRO A 195 -22.19 -10.43 -22.52
CA PRO A 195 -23.32 -9.52 -22.69
C PRO A 195 -23.79 -9.57 -24.15
N PRO A 196 -25.01 -10.08 -24.44
CA PRO A 196 -25.68 -9.85 -25.72
C PRO A 196 -26.33 -8.45 -25.75
N ARG A 197 -26.56 -7.96 -26.98
CA ARG A 197 -26.67 -6.54 -27.40
C ARG A 197 -27.84 -5.77 -26.77
N PRO A 198 -27.72 -4.42 -26.61
CA PRO A 198 -28.89 -3.58 -26.33
C PRO A 198 -29.90 -3.71 -27.48
N SER A 199 -31.19 -3.85 -27.13
CA SER A 199 -32.30 -3.79 -28.09
C SER A 199 -32.33 -2.42 -28.76
N ALA A 200 -32.48 -2.39 -30.09
CA ALA A 200 -32.68 -1.15 -30.84
C ALA A 200 -33.96 -0.42 -30.34
N PRO A 201 -33.97 0.92 -30.32
CA PRO A 201 -35.20 1.66 -30.07
C PRO A 201 -36.21 1.43 -31.21
N LYS A 202 -37.50 1.30 -30.85
CA LYS A 202 -38.62 1.35 -31.80
C LYS A 202 -38.84 2.76 -32.31
#